data_AF-F2UMX3-F1
#
_entry.id   AF-F2UMX3-F1
#
_cell.length_a   1.000
_cell.length_b   1.000
_cell.length_c   1.000
_cell.angle_alpha   90.00
_cell.angle_beta   90.00
_cell.angle_gamma   90.00
#
_symmetry.space_group_name_H-M   'P 1'
#
loop_
_entity.id
_entity.type
_entity.pdbx_description
1 polymer ?
#
loop_
_entity_poly.entity_id
_entity_poly.type
_entity_poly.pdbx_seq_one_letter_code
_entity_poly.pdbx_strand_id
1 'polypeptide(L)'
;MLKKLSPTVRAWLPTVLVALVSMAGVFIVAQNNLDYELYSPGPQVRRWHSDFNLDLSNLDFDSLKGYAQDVGVKRVAPVIIVGVLCFIGLLIWTCCRCCGKCRLTDASTCCKTVLMLLLLGTLIAGIAMISVGFDADRQQSDAMEAVPGVVDNVVQFLQDTSDYVVELGAVADDLAANTVALLEADNGTGVITQSTVQDLNDAVDLIETLADSIDTEVSDIDLTQLEDFSDNVDKYNEQRHLGLVIVLAVLLSLVLLEGLFALLNAYAGDDYKPKKNCMRYFTPVIGILAMIVLLVLWILSGALVGIMTASSDVCYDPNTQFTNLLEDTSNSQDVNDLISFFINCGQDPTLPNPLQSDINGILSSLNDSQVYVLDLRQEVRDEPNCDTPQYNSTCEAIAAALANTTRILDDLEEVLGANTIDSTGNARDGFLSLAGCYGLNERYNLVLRTFCGDAVEALGKSTEVVLGFAVIYVFTQADTGLDEDDDTSKVL
;
A
#
# COMPACT_ATOMS: atom_id res chain seq x y z
N MET A 1 24.65 -13.07 -4.30
CA MET A 1 24.62 -14.44 -4.87
C MET A 1 24.04 -14.57 -6.30
N LEU A 2 23.44 -13.53 -6.89
CA LEU A 2 22.59 -13.55 -8.11
C LEU A 2 23.10 -14.25 -9.40
N LYS A 3 24.39 -14.58 -9.53
CA LYS A 3 24.96 -15.15 -10.78
C LYS A 3 24.49 -16.58 -11.13
N LYS A 4 23.82 -17.30 -10.23
CA LYS A 4 23.31 -18.68 -10.44
C LYS A 4 21.88 -18.79 -11.01
N LEU A 5 21.08 -17.73 -10.98
CA LEU A 5 19.70 -17.76 -11.55
C LEU A 5 19.72 -17.79 -13.08
N SER A 6 18.70 -18.35 -13.72
CA SER A 6 18.57 -18.31 -15.19
C SER A 6 18.46 -16.85 -15.67
N PRO A 7 18.92 -16.49 -16.88
CA PRO A 7 18.86 -15.12 -17.36
C PRO A 7 17.43 -14.57 -17.43
N THR A 8 16.45 -15.43 -17.73
CA THR A 8 15.02 -15.07 -17.71
C THR A 8 14.56 -14.71 -16.30
N VAL A 9 14.77 -15.56 -15.30
CA VAL A 9 14.37 -15.26 -13.92
C VAL A 9 15.10 -14.02 -13.41
N ARG A 10 16.37 -13.81 -13.81
CA ARG A 10 17.17 -12.64 -13.44
C ARG A 10 16.71 -11.32 -14.09
N ALA A 11 15.88 -11.38 -15.13
CA ALA A 11 15.25 -10.21 -15.74
C ALA A 11 13.91 -9.86 -15.08
N TRP A 12 13.15 -10.87 -14.62
CA TRP A 12 11.87 -10.66 -13.93
C TRP A 12 12.03 -10.38 -12.44
N LEU A 13 13.06 -10.93 -11.77
CA LEU A 13 13.26 -10.75 -10.32
C LEU A 13 13.35 -9.27 -9.89
N PRO A 14 14.09 -8.38 -10.59
CA PRO A 14 14.11 -6.96 -10.26
C PRO A 14 12.74 -6.31 -10.45
N THR A 15 12.03 -6.60 -11.54
CA THR A 15 10.70 -6.04 -11.80
C THR A 15 9.66 -6.52 -10.79
N VAL A 16 9.76 -7.77 -10.31
CA VAL A 16 8.86 -8.33 -9.29
C VAL A 16 9.22 -7.86 -7.88
N LEU A 17 10.51 -7.71 -7.52
CA LEU A 17 10.89 -7.09 -6.25
C LEU A 17 10.53 -5.60 -6.24
N VAL A 18 10.86 -4.85 -7.29
CA VAL A 18 10.47 -3.44 -7.39
C VAL A 18 8.95 -3.31 -7.34
N ALA A 19 8.18 -4.13 -8.07
CA ALA A 19 6.73 -4.09 -7.98
C ALA A 19 6.20 -4.45 -6.56
N LEU A 20 6.81 -5.41 -5.85
CA LEU A 20 6.40 -5.74 -4.47
C LEU A 20 6.81 -4.69 -3.44
N VAL A 21 7.92 -3.97 -3.67
CA VAL A 21 8.42 -2.90 -2.80
C VAL A 21 7.72 -1.56 -3.11
N SER A 22 7.37 -1.30 -4.37
CA SER A 22 6.64 -0.10 -4.79
C SER A 22 5.12 -0.23 -4.63
N MET A 23 4.56 -1.45 -4.60
CA MET A 23 3.16 -1.67 -4.18
C MET A 23 2.93 -1.36 -2.69
N ALA A 24 3.97 -1.13 -1.88
CA ALA A 24 3.82 -0.49 -0.57
C ALA A 24 3.34 0.97 -0.66
N GLY A 25 3.33 1.57 -1.87
CA GLY A 25 2.76 2.87 -2.19
C GLY A 25 1.23 2.95 -2.10
N VAL A 26 0.69 2.86 -0.87
CA VAL A 26 -0.33 3.70 -0.21
C VAL A 26 -1.59 4.18 -0.99
N PHE A 27 -2.76 4.36 -0.32
CA PHE A 27 -3.79 5.36 -0.73
C PHE A 27 -4.80 5.80 0.35
N ILE A 28 -5.46 6.95 0.14
CA ILE A 28 -6.92 7.21 0.07
C ILE A 28 -7.08 8.69 -0.37
N VAL A 29 -8.03 8.99 -1.26
CA VAL A 29 -8.63 10.34 -1.38
C VAL A 29 -9.99 10.39 -0.66
N ALA A 30 -10.04 10.99 0.53
CA ALA A 30 -11.28 11.20 1.30
C ALA A 30 -11.14 12.26 2.41
N GLN A 31 -11.05 13.54 2.05
CA GLN A 31 -11.16 14.61 3.05
C GLN A 31 -12.55 14.63 3.72
N ASN A 32 -12.57 15.01 5.01
CA ASN A 32 -13.72 15.31 5.89
C ASN A 32 -14.36 14.11 6.62
N ASN A 33 -14.09 14.02 7.93
CA ASN A 33 -14.84 13.24 8.93
C ASN A 33 -14.91 11.72 8.68
N LEU A 34 -13.76 11.07 8.53
CA LEU A 34 -13.65 9.64 8.77
C LEU A 34 -13.58 9.39 10.29
N ASP A 35 -14.44 8.51 10.81
CA ASP A 35 -14.15 7.81 12.07
C ASP A 35 -12.88 6.98 11.85
N TYR A 36 -11.94 7.02 12.80
CA TYR A 36 -10.67 6.30 12.76
C TYR A 36 -10.85 4.77 12.94
N GLU A 37 -11.49 4.12 11.97
CA GLU A 37 -11.47 2.67 11.82
C GLU A 37 -10.06 2.22 11.45
N LEU A 38 -9.34 1.62 12.41
CA LEU A 38 -8.08 0.93 12.13
C LEU A 38 -8.28 -0.13 11.04
N TYR A 39 -7.23 -0.36 10.26
CA TYR A 39 -7.21 -1.45 9.30
C TYR A 39 -7.56 -2.78 9.97
N SER A 40 -8.43 -3.56 9.31
CA SER A 40 -8.68 -4.95 9.69
C SER A 40 -8.74 -5.83 8.43
N PRO A 41 -8.19 -7.06 8.47
CA PRO A 41 -7.98 -7.85 7.27
C PRO A 41 -9.30 -8.20 6.56
N GLY A 42 -9.33 -8.05 5.25
CA GLY A 42 -10.51 -8.32 4.43
C GLY A 42 -10.83 -9.82 4.24
N PRO A 43 -11.98 -10.14 3.62
CA PRO A 43 -12.39 -11.53 3.38
C PRO A 43 -11.43 -12.37 2.52
N GLN A 44 -10.81 -11.78 1.49
CA GLN A 44 -9.79 -12.43 0.68
C GLN A 44 -8.45 -12.51 1.43
N VAL A 45 -8.03 -11.45 2.14
CA VAL A 45 -6.82 -11.49 2.98
C VAL A 45 -6.89 -12.68 3.95
N ARG A 46 -7.99 -12.82 4.72
CA ARG A 46 -8.19 -13.94 5.65
C ARG A 46 -8.29 -15.31 4.96
N ARG A 47 -8.67 -15.36 3.68
CA ARG A 47 -8.81 -16.59 2.89
C ARG A 47 -7.50 -17.06 2.26
N TRP A 48 -6.65 -16.11 1.87
CA TRP A 48 -5.39 -16.38 1.17
C TRP A 48 -4.16 -16.25 2.08
N HIS A 49 -4.30 -15.77 3.32
CA HIS A 49 -3.31 -15.93 4.39
C HIS A 49 -2.96 -17.41 4.64
N SER A 50 -1.73 -17.67 5.07
CA SER A 50 -1.15 -18.97 5.39
C SER A 50 -0.69 -19.08 6.85
N ASP A 51 -0.80 -20.27 7.44
CA ASP A 51 -0.39 -20.53 8.84
C ASP A 51 1.15 -20.47 9.05
N PHE A 52 1.90 -19.93 8.09
CA PHE A 52 3.33 -19.67 8.21
C PHE A 52 3.51 -18.26 8.80
N ASN A 53 4.17 -18.16 9.95
CA ASN A 53 4.55 -16.87 10.49
C ASN A 53 5.66 -16.26 9.62
N LEU A 54 5.26 -15.39 8.67
CA LEU A 54 6.20 -14.55 7.95
C LEU A 54 6.89 -13.63 8.97
N ASP A 55 8.17 -13.37 8.74
CA ASP A 55 8.98 -12.51 9.59
C ASP A 55 9.84 -11.64 8.69
N LEU A 56 9.45 -10.37 8.54
CA LEU A 56 10.14 -9.42 7.66
C LEU A 56 11.46 -8.90 8.24
N SER A 57 11.73 -9.11 9.55
CA SER A 57 13.05 -8.82 10.15
C SER A 57 14.15 -9.63 9.45
N ASN A 58 14.04 -10.94 9.61
CA ASN A 58 15.05 -11.92 9.27
C ASN A 58 14.92 -12.37 7.80
N LEU A 59 14.92 -11.44 6.85
CA LEU A 59 14.79 -11.69 5.41
C LEU A 59 16.06 -12.28 4.74
N ASP A 60 16.85 -13.08 5.47
CA ASP A 60 17.97 -13.83 4.86
C ASP A 60 17.46 -14.81 3.79
N PHE A 61 18.33 -15.13 2.82
CA PHE A 61 18.00 -15.98 1.69
C PHE A 61 17.49 -17.37 2.11
N ASP A 62 17.89 -17.89 3.27
CA ASP A 62 17.41 -19.19 3.74
C ASP A 62 16.04 -19.16 4.45
N SER A 63 15.62 -18.05 5.06
CA SER A 63 14.26 -17.89 5.61
C SER A 63 13.24 -17.65 4.49
N LEU A 64 13.53 -16.72 3.56
CA LEU A 64 12.73 -16.44 2.37
C LEU A 64 12.59 -17.70 1.51
N LYS A 65 13.65 -18.52 1.41
CA LYS A 65 13.60 -19.84 0.76
C LYS A 65 12.76 -20.85 1.53
N GLY A 66 12.75 -20.82 2.87
CA GLY A 66 11.85 -21.62 3.70
C GLY A 66 10.38 -21.28 3.44
N TYR A 67 10.04 -19.99 3.51
CA TYR A 67 8.72 -19.47 3.20
C TYR A 67 8.27 -19.79 1.76
N ALA A 68 9.11 -19.49 0.76
CA ALA A 68 8.84 -19.79 -0.64
C ALA A 68 8.78 -21.30 -0.94
N GLN A 69 9.42 -22.16 -0.14
CA GLN A 69 9.22 -23.61 -0.20
C GLN A 69 7.88 -24.02 0.44
N ASP A 70 7.47 -23.42 1.55
CA ASP A 70 6.23 -23.78 2.23
C ASP A 70 4.99 -23.36 1.41
N VAL A 71 4.88 -22.08 1.02
CA VAL A 71 3.83 -21.59 0.11
C VAL A 71 3.93 -22.26 -1.26
N GLY A 72 5.17 -22.45 -1.76
CA GLY A 72 5.45 -23.14 -3.01
C GLY A 72 4.92 -24.57 -3.05
N VAL A 73 5.08 -25.34 -1.96
CA VAL A 73 4.67 -26.75 -1.87
C VAL A 73 3.22 -26.91 -1.42
N LYS A 74 2.72 -26.09 -0.48
CA LYS A 74 1.35 -26.20 0.05
C LYS A 74 0.28 -25.57 -0.84
N ARG A 75 0.60 -24.49 -1.59
CA ARG A 75 -0.41 -23.67 -2.31
C ARG A 75 -0.17 -23.61 -3.80
N VAL A 76 1.05 -23.29 -4.24
CA VAL A 76 1.38 -23.16 -5.67
C VAL A 76 1.46 -24.52 -6.37
N ALA A 77 2.17 -25.49 -5.78
CA ALA A 77 2.39 -26.80 -6.40
C ALA A 77 1.09 -27.58 -6.65
N PRO A 78 0.08 -27.64 -5.74
CA PRO A 78 -1.18 -28.31 -6.04
C PRO A 78 -1.89 -27.75 -7.28
N VAL A 79 -1.92 -26.42 -7.47
CA VAL A 79 -2.53 -25.78 -8.64
C VAL A 79 -1.79 -26.19 -9.92
N ILE A 80 -0.45 -26.13 -9.91
CA ILE A 80 0.37 -26.53 -11.08
C ILE A 80 0.25 -28.04 -11.35
N ILE A 81 0.23 -28.89 -10.32
CA ILE A 81 0.09 -30.35 -10.45
C ILE A 81 -1.27 -30.71 -11.03
N VAL A 82 -2.37 -30.10 -10.55
CA VAL A 82 -3.70 -30.29 -11.13
C VAL A 82 -3.73 -29.84 -12.58
N GLY A 83 -3.19 -28.66 -12.90
CA GLY A 83 -3.11 -28.17 -14.28
C GLY A 83 -2.32 -29.09 -15.22
N VAL A 84 -1.18 -29.60 -14.78
CA VAL A 84 -0.35 -30.55 -15.54
C VAL A 84 -1.07 -31.90 -15.69
N LEU A 85 -1.78 -32.39 -14.67
CA LEU A 85 -2.58 -33.61 -14.77
C LEU A 85 -3.77 -33.45 -15.73
N CYS A 86 -4.46 -32.31 -15.70
CA CYS A 86 -5.52 -31.98 -16.66
C CYS A 86 -4.97 -31.88 -18.10
N PHE A 87 -3.85 -31.19 -18.30
CA PHE A 87 -3.18 -31.07 -19.60
C PHE A 87 -2.73 -32.44 -20.15
N ILE A 88 -2.08 -33.27 -19.33
CA ILE A 88 -1.69 -34.64 -19.70
C ILE A 88 -2.93 -35.50 -19.98
N GLY A 89 -4.00 -35.37 -19.18
CA GLY A 89 -5.27 -36.06 -19.39
C GLY A 89 -5.91 -35.72 -20.74
N LEU A 90 -5.98 -34.44 -21.09
CA LEU A 90 -6.50 -33.95 -22.37
C LEU A 90 -5.60 -34.34 -23.56
N LEU A 91 -4.27 -34.36 -23.39
CA LEU A 91 -3.35 -34.90 -24.40
C LEU A 91 -3.54 -36.41 -24.62
N ILE A 92 -3.65 -37.20 -23.56
CA ILE A 92 -3.92 -38.65 -23.66
C ILE A 92 -5.28 -38.88 -24.32
N TRP A 93 -6.31 -38.15 -23.92
CA TRP A 93 -7.66 -38.21 -24.47
C TRP A 93 -7.67 -37.95 -25.99
N THR A 94 -7.08 -36.83 -26.42
CA THR A 94 -7.00 -36.45 -27.84
C THR A 94 -6.15 -37.42 -28.67
N CYS A 95 -5.02 -37.91 -28.12
CA CYS A 95 -4.21 -38.95 -28.78
C CYS A 95 -4.95 -40.30 -28.88
N CYS A 96 -5.63 -40.76 -27.82
CA CYS A 96 -6.39 -42.00 -27.82
C CYS A 96 -7.58 -41.97 -28.81
N ARG A 97 -8.21 -40.80 -28.97
CA ARG A 97 -9.22 -40.54 -29.99
C ARG A 97 -8.62 -40.57 -31.40
N CYS A 98 -7.47 -39.92 -31.61
CA CYS A 98 -6.75 -39.92 -32.90
C CYS A 98 -6.35 -41.34 -33.35
N CYS A 99 -5.91 -42.19 -32.41
CA CYS A 99 -5.59 -43.60 -32.68
C CYS A 99 -6.82 -44.53 -32.75
N GLY A 100 -8.05 -44.01 -32.68
CA GLY A 100 -9.29 -44.77 -32.83
C GLY A 100 -9.61 -45.79 -31.72
N LYS A 101 -8.81 -45.84 -30.64
CA LYS A 101 -8.97 -46.82 -29.55
C LYS A 101 -10.05 -46.46 -28.54
N CYS A 102 -10.43 -45.18 -28.48
CA CYS A 102 -11.44 -44.65 -27.57
C CYS A 102 -12.53 -43.91 -28.36
N ARG A 103 -13.26 -44.64 -29.20
CA ARG A 103 -14.56 -44.18 -29.72
C ARG A 103 -15.64 -44.60 -28.73
N LEU A 104 -16.44 -43.63 -28.27
CA LEU A 104 -17.77 -43.91 -27.76
C LEU A 104 -18.64 -44.31 -28.97
N THR A 105 -19.43 -45.36 -28.79
CA THR A 105 -20.39 -45.86 -29.78
C THR A 105 -21.71 -46.09 -29.06
N ASP A 106 -22.74 -45.34 -29.47
CA ASP A 106 -24.08 -45.29 -28.89
C ASP A 106 -24.17 -44.64 -27.50
N ALA A 107 -23.77 -43.36 -27.43
CA ALA A 107 -24.16 -42.48 -26.33
C ALA A 107 -25.69 -42.26 -26.32
N SER A 108 -26.35 -42.74 -25.27
CA SER A 108 -27.82 -42.65 -25.11
C SER A 108 -28.33 -41.21 -25.08
N THR A 109 -29.59 -41.00 -25.45
CA THR A 109 -30.22 -39.66 -25.48
C THR A 109 -30.08 -38.91 -24.15
N CYS A 110 -30.18 -39.62 -23.02
CA CYS A 110 -29.96 -39.05 -21.69
C CYS A 110 -28.54 -38.51 -21.51
N CYS A 111 -27.52 -39.26 -21.95
CA CYS A 111 -26.11 -38.83 -21.92
C CYS A 111 -25.92 -37.56 -22.76
N LYS A 112 -26.50 -37.52 -23.97
CA LYS A 112 -26.44 -36.35 -24.87
C LYS A 112 -27.12 -35.11 -24.26
N THR A 113 -28.25 -35.27 -23.58
CA THR A 113 -28.90 -34.16 -22.85
C THR A 113 -28.07 -33.68 -21.66
N VAL A 114 -27.48 -34.58 -20.87
CA VAL A 114 -26.63 -34.21 -19.72
C VAL A 114 -25.39 -33.45 -20.17
N LEU A 115 -24.69 -33.91 -21.22
CA LEU A 115 -23.51 -33.24 -21.76
C LEU A 115 -23.85 -31.86 -22.35
N MET A 116 -24.99 -31.74 -23.03
CA MET A 116 -25.47 -30.44 -23.54
C MET A 116 -25.81 -29.45 -22.40
N LEU A 117 -26.36 -29.94 -21.28
CA LEU A 117 -26.60 -29.12 -20.08
C LEU A 117 -25.30 -28.72 -19.37
N LEU A 118 -24.28 -29.60 -19.34
CA LEU A 118 -22.96 -29.27 -18.81
C LEU A 118 -22.28 -28.18 -19.65
N LEU A 119 -22.24 -28.33 -20.98
CA LEU A 119 -21.67 -27.34 -21.89
C LEU A 119 -22.41 -25.99 -21.84
N LEU A 120 -23.74 -25.99 -21.70
CA LEU A 120 -24.50 -24.76 -21.52
C LEU A 120 -24.24 -24.13 -20.14
N GLY A 121 -24.00 -24.95 -19.11
CA GLY A 121 -23.57 -24.52 -17.78
C GLY A 121 -22.18 -23.90 -17.76
N THR A 122 -21.19 -24.49 -18.44
CA THR A 122 -19.82 -23.92 -18.53
C THR A 122 -19.79 -22.61 -19.32
N LEU A 123 -20.62 -22.47 -20.35
CA LEU A 123 -20.80 -21.19 -21.06
C LEU A 123 -21.40 -20.09 -20.15
N ILE A 124 -22.44 -20.41 -19.37
CA ILE A 124 -23.02 -19.46 -18.40
C ILE A 124 -22.01 -19.11 -17.30
N ALA A 125 -21.29 -20.09 -16.77
CA ALA A 125 -20.24 -19.87 -15.78
C ALA A 125 -19.12 -18.98 -16.32
N GLY A 126 -18.68 -19.20 -17.57
CA GLY A 126 -17.67 -18.36 -18.23
C GLY A 126 -18.09 -16.90 -18.33
N ILE A 127 -19.36 -16.63 -18.68
CA ILE A 127 -19.92 -15.27 -18.71
C ILE A 127 -19.95 -14.65 -17.30
N ALA A 128 -20.33 -15.42 -16.27
CA ALA A 128 -20.33 -14.95 -14.89
C ALA A 128 -18.91 -14.60 -14.38
N MET A 129 -17.90 -15.44 -14.66
CA MET A 129 -16.52 -15.17 -14.26
C MET A 129 -15.95 -13.91 -14.93
N ILE A 130 -16.47 -13.49 -16.09
CA ILE A 130 -16.08 -12.22 -16.73
C ILE A 130 -16.67 -11.02 -16.00
N SER A 131 -17.92 -11.09 -15.51
CA SER A 131 -18.47 -10.01 -14.68
C SER A 131 -17.70 -9.84 -13.38
N VAL A 132 -17.24 -10.94 -12.75
CA VAL A 132 -16.34 -10.87 -11.58
C VAL A 132 -14.94 -10.39 -11.99
N GLY A 133 -14.47 -10.75 -13.18
CA GLY A 133 -13.20 -10.28 -13.74
C GLY A 133 -13.15 -8.77 -13.94
N PHE A 134 -14.21 -8.18 -14.51
CA PHE A 134 -14.31 -6.72 -14.66
C PHE A 134 -14.58 -6.00 -13.33
N ASP A 135 -15.28 -6.63 -12.37
CA ASP A 135 -15.43 -6.08 -11.01
C ASP A 135 -14.08 -6.01 -10.27
N ALA A 136 -13.29 -7.08 -10.34
CA ALA A 136 -11.95 -7.14 -9.76
C ALA A 136 -10.97 -6.19 -10.48
N ASP A 137 -11.02 -6.11 -11.82
CA ASP A 137 -10.19 -5.21 -12.62
C ASP A 137 -10.52 -3.74 -12.34
N ARG A 138 -11.81 -3.41 -12.19
CA ARG A 138 -12.25 -2.09 -11.75
C ARG A 138 -11.71 -1.77 -10.37
N GLN A 139 -11.85 -2.67 -9.40
CA GLN A 139 -11.36 -2.42 -8.04
C GLN A 139 -9.83 -2.28 -8.02
N GLN A 140 -9.09 -2.98 -8.89
CA GLN A 140 -7.66 -2.71 -9.10
C GLN A 140 -7.37 -1.39 -9.81
N SER A 141 -8.30 -0.82 -10.58
CA SER A 141 -8.16 0.51 -11.19
C SER A 141 -8.47 1.61 -10.18
N ASP A 142 -9.62 1.50 -9.50
CA ASP A 142 -10.01 2.33 -8.36
C ASP A 142 -8.89 2.31 -7.27
N ALA A 143 -8.15 1.19 -7.13
CA ALA A 143 -6.98 1.00 -6.25
C ALA A 143 -5.59 1.20 -6.93
N MET A 144 -5.52 1.80 -8.12
CA MET A 144 -4.26 2.23 -8.79
C MET A 144 -4.30 3.69 -9.26
N GLU A 145 -5.46 4.21 -9.68
CA GLU A 145 -5.77 5.67 -9.70
C GLU A 145 -5.76 6.26 -8.28
N ALA A 146 -5.72 5.37 -7.29
CA ALA A 146 -5.94 5.54 -5.85
C ALA A 146 -5.16 6.72 -4.95
N VAL A 147 -3.94 6.38 -5.67
CA VAL A 147 -2.43 6.29 -5.47
C VAL A 147 -1.59 7.58 -5.63
N PRO A 148 -1.60 8.33 -6.75
CA PRO A 148 -0.71 9.50 -6.95
C PRO A 148 -0.82 10.55 -5.84
N GLY A 149 -2.01 11.14 -5.69
CA GLY A 149 -2.55 11.89 -4.54
C GLY A 149 -2.35 11.36 -3.10
N VAL A 150 -1.52 10.35 -2.83
CA VAL A 150 -1.04 10.04 -1.47
C VAL A 150 0.48 9.94 -1.37
N VAL A 151 1.18 9.63 -2.47
CA VAL A 151 2.55 10.11 -2.61
C VAL A 151 2.52 11.61 -2.36
N ASP A 152 1.53 12.32 -2.91
CA ASP A 152 1.25 13.72 -2.59
C ASP A 152 0.98 13.96 -1.09
N ASN A 153 0.29 13.08 -0.34
CA ASN A 153 0.09 13.24 1.12
C ASN A 153 1.36 13.00 1.96
N VAL A 154 2.32 12.21 1.45
CA VAL A 154 3.62 11.95 2.10
C VAL A 154 4.64 13.03 1.72
N VAL A 155 4.63 13.47 0.46
CA VAL A 155 5.36 14.67 0.00
C VAL A 155 4.85 15.90 0.74
N GLN A 156 3.53 16.07 0.85
CA GLN A 156 2.94 17.16 1.62
C GLN A 156 3.30 17.04 3.10
N PHE A 157 3.30 15.86 3.73
CA PHE A 157 3.76 15.72 5.12
C PHE A 157 5.16 16.28 5.35
N LEU A 158 6.08 16.03 4.42
CA LEU A 158 7.46 16.50 4.50
C LEU A 158 7.58 18.00 4.17
N GLN A 159 6.74 18.51 3.27
CA GLN A 159 6.62 19.95 2.99
C GLN A 159 6.03 20.71 4.19
N ASP A 160 4.89 20.26 4.73
CA ASP A 160 4.28 20.79 5.97
C ASP A 160 5.32 20.81 7.10
N THR A 161 6.09 19.72 7.27
CA THR A 161 7.15 19.62 8.30
C THR A 161 8.29 20.62 8.05
N SER A 162 8.76 20.78 6.81
CA SER A 162 9.80 21.75 6.45
C SER A 162 9.33 23.20 6.64
N ASP A 163 8.10 23.52 6.22
CA ASP A 163 7.50 24.85 6.41
C ASP A 163 7.38 25.21 7.90
N TYR A 164 6.94 24.28 8.76
CA TYR A 164 6.91 24.50 10.22
C TYR A 164 8.31 24.64 10.83
N VAL A 165 9.33 23.96 10.32
CA VAL A 165 10.73 24.09 10.79
C VAL A 165 11.32 25.44 10.39
N VAL A 166 11.01 25.93 9.18
CA VAL A 166 11.39 27.28 8.73
C VAL A 166 10.66 28.36 9.54
N GLU A 167 9.38 28.17 9.86
CA GLU A 167 8.63 29.10 10.71
C GLU A 167 9.16 29.11 12.16
N LEU A 168 9.45 27.93 12.73
CA LEU A 168 10.08 27.77 14.04
C LEU A 168 11.46 28.47 14.12
N GLY A 169 12.29 28.31 13.07
CA GLY A 169 13.58 28.99 12.96
C GLY A 169 13.43 30.51 12.86
N ALA A 170 12.48 31.02 12.07
CA ALA A 170 12.22 32.45 11.96
C ALA A 170 11.75 33.09 13.28
N VAL A 171 10.97 32.34 14.07
CA VAL A 171 10.52 32.78 15.41
C VAL A 171 11.68 32.76 16.43
N ALA A 172 12.64 31.84 16.30
CA ALA A 172 13.87 31.86 17.09
C ALA A 172 14.79 33.05 16.72
N ASP A 173 14.96 33.33 15.42
CA ASP A 173 15.70 34.50 14.89
C ASP A 173 15.15 35.82 15.46
N ASP A 174 13.82 36.01 15.45
CA ASP A 174 13.15 37.18 16.01
C ASP A 174 13.29 37.25 17.55
N LEU A 175 13.26 36.11 18.26
CA LEU A 175 13.50 36.05 19.70
C LEU A 175 14.95 36.43 20.06
N ALA A 176 15.93 35.96 19.27
CA ALA A 176 17.34 36.29 19.41
C ALA A 176 17.58 37.80 19.18
N ALA A 177 17.05 38.33 18.08
CA ALA A 177 17.15 39.75 17.73
C ALA A 177 16.50 40.65 18.81
N ASN A 178 15.36 40.24 19.35
CA ASN A 178 14.68 40.98 20.42
C ASN A 178 15.42 40.87 21.78
N THR A 179 16.13 39.77 22.04
CA THR A 179 17.02 39.62 23.21
C THR A 179 18.24 40.55 23.14
N VAL A 180 18.80 40.75 21.94
CA VAL A 180 19.84 41.78 21.70
C VAL A 180 19.26 43.19 21.89
N ALA A 181 18.03 43.45 21.42
CA ALA A 181 17.37 44.74 21.65
C ALA A 181 17.11 45.03 23.14
N LEU A 182 16.81 44.01 23.95
CA LEU A 182 16.71 44.11 25.41
C LEU A 182 18.04 44.50 26.07
N LEU A 183 19.16 43.87 25.66
CA LEU A 183 20.51 44.23 26.10
C LEU A 183 20.87 45.69 25.76
N GLU A 184 20.60 46.14 24.54
CA GLU A 184 20.84 47.52 24.12
C GLU A 184 19.94 48.52 24.86
N ALA A 185 18.70 48.12 25.17
CA ALA A 185 17.75 48.94 25.94
C ALA A 185 18.13 49.09 27.42
N ASP A 186 18.69 48.05 28.07
CA ASP A 186 19.23 48.18 29.44
C ASP A 186 20.41 49.17 29.50
N ASN A 187 21.27 49.17 28.48
CA ASN A 187 22.42 50.08 28.36
C ASN A 187 23.36 50.09 29.60
N GLY A 188 23.44 48.97 30.33
CA GLY A 188 24.23 48.85 31.55
C GLY A 188 23.61 49.55 32.76
N THR A 189 22.30 49.78 32.77
CA THR A 189 21.58 50.22 33.96
C THR A 189 21.40 49.08 34.97
N GLY A 190 21.42 47.82 34.53
CA GLY A 190 21.32 46.64 35.39
C GLY A 190 19.91 46.39 35.92
N VAL A 191 18.91 46.89 35.19
CA VAL A 191 17.49 46.55 35.39
C VAL A 191 17.21 45.15 34.85
N ILE A 192 17.90 44.76 33.78
CA ILE A 192 17.91 43.40 33.25
C ILE A 192 19.12 42.64 33.82
N THR A 193 18.89 41.42 34.35
CA THR A 193 19.98 40.61 34.91
C THR A 193 20.73 39.86 33.82
N GLN A 194 22.03 39.58 34.03
CA GLN A 194 22.81 38.81 33.04
C GLN A 194 22.28 37.37 32.88
N SER A 195 21.65 36.80 33.91
CA SER A 195 20.90 35.53 33.83
C SER A 195 19.71 35.62 32.88
N THR A 196 18.90 36.69 32.94
CA THR A 196 17.73 36.91 32.05
C THR A 196 18.06 36.67 30.58
N VAL A 197 19.19 37.23 30.15
CA VAL A 197 19.68 37.19 28.78
C VAL A 197 20.27 35.83 28.43
N GLN A 198 20.91 35.17 29.40
CA GLN A 198 21.44 33.83 29.20
C GLN A 198 20.31 32.80 29.10
N ASP A 199 19.29 32.87 29.97
CA ASP A 199 18.16 31.94 29.98
C ASP A 199 17.35 32.02 28.65
N LEU A 200 17.21 33.22 28.06
CA LEU A 200 16.61 33.38 26.71
C LEU A 200 17.52 32.88 25.59
N ASN A 201 18.83 33.13 25.64
CA ASN A 201 19.76 32.63 24.63
C ASN A 201 19.86 31.09 24.67
N ASP A 202 19.93 30.49 25.86
CA ASP A 202 19.98 29.03 26.04
C ASP A 202 18.68 28.36 25.49
N ALA A 203 17.55 29.09 25.46
CA ALA A 203 16.31 28.65 24.81
C ALA A 203 16.31 28.83 23.28
N VAL A 204 16.90 29.93 22.76
CA VAL A 204 17.12 30.15 21.32
C VAL A 204 18.04 29.07 20.75
N ASP A 205 19.22 28.86 21.35
CA ASP A 205 20.20 27.84 20.94
C ASP A 205 19.55 26.44 20.85
N LEU A 206 18.62 26.11 21.75
CA LEU A 206 17.87 24.86 21.75
C LEU A 206 16.93 24.75 20.53
N ILE A 207 16.18 25.83 20.23
CA ILE A 207 15.22 25.85 19.12
C ILE A 207 15.95 25.83 17.77
N GLU A 208 17.01 26.63 17.61
CA GLU A 208 17.88 26.62 16.42
C GLU A 208 18.48 25.23 16.20
N THR A 209 19.04 24.60 17.24
CA THR A 209 19.63 23.25 17.15
C THR A 209 18.58 22.20 16.76
N LEU A 210 17.35 22.32 17.26
CA LEU A 210 16.24 21.42 16.89
C LEU A 210 15.84 21.61 15.42
N ALA A 211 15.69 22.87 14.98
CA ALA A 211 15.30 23.22 13.62
C ALA A 211 16.35 22.75 12.59
N ASP A 212 17.62 23.09 12.78
CA ASP A 212 18.74 22.65 11.93
C ASP A 212 18.82 21.12 11.83
N SER A 213 18.57 20.41 12.94
CA SER A 213 18.60 18.94 12.97
C SER A 213 17.44 18.31 12.21
N ILE A 214 16.27 18.95 12.14
CA ILE A 214 15.12 18.42 11.39
C ILE A 214 15.24 18.80 9.91
N ASP A 215 15.63 20.04 9.58
CA ASP A 215 15.83 20.46 8.18
C ASP A 215 16.92 19.63 7.49
N THR A 216 18.01 19.29 8.20
CA THR A 216 19.06 18.40 7.68
C THR A 216 18.51 17.01 7.32
N GLU A 217 17.73 16.38 8.22
CA GLU A 217 17.17 15.04 7.98
C GLU A 217 16.04 15.04 6.94
N VAL A 218 15.25 16.11 6.84
CA VAL A 218 14.18 16.25 5.82
C VAL A 218 14.76 16.57 4.43
N SER A 219 15.80 17.41 4.34
CA SER A 219 16.39 17.81 3.05
C SER A 219 17.26 16.73 2.39
N ASP A 220 17.76 15.75 3.15
CA ASP A 220 18.44 14.56 2.60
C ASP A 220 17.46 13.52 1.98
N ILE A 221 16.14 13.72 2.07
CA ILE A 221 15.12 12.82 1.50
C ILE A 221 14.92 13.09 0.00
N ASP A 222 15.50 12.24 -0.85
CA ASP A 222 15.27 12.24 -2.30
C ASP A 222 13.85 11.78 -2.68
N LEU A 223 12.91 12.72 -2.74
CA LEU A 223 11.53 12.49 -3.15
C LEU A 223 11.35 12.26 -4.66
N THR A 224 12.37 12.48 -5.49
CA THR A 224 12.21 12.37 -6.96
C THR A 224 11.80 10.98 -7.41
N GLN A 225 12.23 9.94 -6.69
CA GLN A 225 11.85 8.54 -6.95
C GLN A 225 10.39 8.24 -6.58
N LEU A 226 9.80 9.01 -5.66
CA LEU A 226 8.40 8.91 -5.26
C LEU A 226 7.51 9.61 -6.30
N GLU A 227 7.92 10.80 -6.76
CA GLU A 227 7.29 11.52 -7.88
C GLU A 227 7.34 10.70 -9.17
N ASP A 228 8.51 10.17 -9.56
CA ASP A 228 8.66 9.28 -10.72
C ASP A 228 7.81 8.01 -10.58
N PHE A 229 7.62 7.48 -9.36
CA PHE A 229 6.71 6.35 -9.14
C PHE A 229 5.26 6.76 -9.38
N SER A 230 4.78 7.81 -8.70
CA SER A 230 3.44 8.39 -8.82
C SER A 230 3.05 8.61 -10.28
N ASP A 231 3.90 9.33 -11.03
CA ASP A 231 3.66 9.64 -12.45
C ASP A 231 3.61 8.37 -13.33
N ASN A 232 4.27 7.28 -12.94
CA ASN A 232 4.27 6.02 -13.68
C ASN A 232 3.15 5.03 -13.28
N VAL A 233 2.48 5.20 -12.13
CA VAL A 233 1.38 4.31 -11.72
C VAL A 233 0.18 4.41 -12.68
N ASP A 234 -0.22 5.60 -13.10
CA ASP A 234 -1.29 5.79 -14.11
C ASP A 234 -0.96 5.05 -15.42
N LYS A 235 0.27 5.22 -15.90
CA LYS A 235 0.78 4.58 -17.13
C LYS A 235 0.82 3.05 -16.99
N TYR A 236 1.10 2.54 -15.79
CA TYR A 236 1.04 1.12 -15.47
C TYR A 236 -0.41 0.60 -15.39
N ASN A 237 -1.31 1.37 -14.78
CA ASN A 237 -2.72 0.99 -14.63
C ASN A 237 -3.44 0.91 -15.99
N GLU A 238 -3.22 1.87 -16.90
CA GLU A 238 -3.76 1.81 -18.27
C GLU A 238 -3.30 0.52 -18.98
N GLN A 239 -2.02 0.17 -18.86
CA GLN A 239 -1.46 -1.06 -19.44
C GLN A 239 -1.99 -2.34 -18.76
N ARG A 240 -2.16 -2.33 -17.43
CA ARG A 240 -2.73 -3.41 -16.63
C ARG A 240 -4.17 -3.69 -17.05
N HIS A 241 -5.02 -2.66 -17.04
CA HIS A 241 -6.42 -2.71 -17.47
C HIS A 241 -6.53 -3.20 -18.92
N LEU A 242 -5.83 -2.57 -19.87
CA LEU A 242 -5.86 -2.97 -21.28
C LEU A 242 -5.41 -4.43 -21.47
N GLY A 243 -4.35 -4.86 -20.77
CA GLY A 243 -3.87 -6.22 -20.78
C GLY A 243 -4.91 -7.23 -20.25
N LEU A 244 -5.56 -6.92 -19.13
CA LEU A 244 -6.59 -7.76 -18.52
C LEU A 244 -7.84 -7.85 -19.41
N VAL A 245 -8.30 -6.73 -19.95
CA VAL A 245 -9.41 -6.67 -20.93
C VAL A 245 -9.11 -7.54 -22.16
N ILE A 246 -7.89 -7.46 -22.72
CA ILE A 246 -7.48 -8.30 -23.86
C ILE A 246 -7.47 -9.78 -23.47
N VAL A 247 -6.95 -10.14 -22.29
CA VAL A 247 -6.93 -11.53 -21.82
C VAL A 247 -8.36 -12.06 -21.65
N LEU A 248 -9.25 -11.36 -20.94
CA LEU A 248 -10.65 -11.78 -20.76
C LEU A 248 -11.38 -11.89 -22.11
N ALA A 249 -11.15 -10.97 -23.04
CA ALA A 249 -11.74 -11.02 -24.38
C ALA A 249 -11.25 -12.24 -25.20
N VAL A 250 -9.97 -12.60 -25.11
CA VAL A 250 -9.41 -13.81 -25.75
C VAL A 250 -9.99 -15.07 -25.12
N LEU A 251 -10.06 -15.15 -23.78
CA LEU A 251 -10.63 -16.31 -23.07
C LEU A 251 -12.12 -16.52 -23.40
N LEU A 252 -12.91 -15.44 -23.38
CA LEU A 252 -14.31 -15.48 -23.82
C LEU A 252 -14.44 -15.95 -25.26
N SER A 253 -13.64 -15.39 -26.17
CA SER A 253 -13.69 -15.70 -27.61
C SER A 253 -13.39 -17.18 -27.86
N LEU A 254 -12.39 -17.74 -27.17
CA LEU A 254 -12.06 -19.16 -27.27
C LEU A 254 -13.19 -20.05 -26.73
N VAL A 255 -13.69 -19.77 -25.52
CA VAL A 255 -14.79 -20.54 -24.90
C VAL A 255 -16.07 -20.49 -25.76
N LEU A 256 -16.41 -19.34 -26.33
CA LEU A 256 -17.54 -19.20 -27.25
C LEU A 256 -17.33 -19.93 -28.58
N LEU A 257 -16.14 -19.84 -29.19
CA LEU A 257 -15.83 -20.54 -30.45
C LEU A 257 -15.86 -22.06 -30.29
N GLU A 258 -15.30 -22.57 -29.19
CA GLU A 258 -15.30 -24.00 -28.87
C GLU A 258 -16.72 -24.51 -28.59
N GLY A 259 -17.47 -23.82 -27.72
CA GLY A 259 -18.88 -24.14 -27.45
C GLY A 259 -19.74 -24.09 -28.71
N LEU A 260 -19.55 -23.09 -29.57
CA LEU A 260 -20.24 -22.99 -30.86
C LEU A 260 -19.86 -24.14 -31.81
N PHE A 261 -18.59 -24.55 -31.88
CA PHE A 261 -18.19 -25.69 -32.70
C PHE A 261 -18.78 -27.01 -32.18
N ALA A 262 -18.85 -27.23 -30.87
CA ALA A 262 -19.53 -28.40 -30.31
C ALA A 262 -21.02 -28.40 -30.65
N LEU A 263 -21.72 -27.28 -30.41
CA LEU A 263 -23.15 -27.14 -30.74
C LEU A 263 -23.41 -27.35 -32.24
N LEU A 264 -22.55 -26.84 -33.13
CA LEU A 264 -22.66 -27.06 -34.57
C LEU A 264 -22.35 -28.51 -34.99
N ASN A 265 -21.37 -29.19 -34.37
CA ASN A 265 -21.12 -30.61 -34.68
C ASN A 265 -22.30 -31.50 -34.20
N ALA A 266 -22.88 -31.19 -33.05
CA ALA A 266 -23.97 -31.95 -32.44
C ALA A 266 -25.34 -31.75 -33.11
N TYR A 267 -25.68 -30.51 -33.52
CA TYR A 267 -27.03 -30.16 -33.98
C TYR A 267 -27.16 -29.70 -35.44
N ALA A 268 -26.07 -29.29 -36.12
CA ALA A 268 -26.18 -28.85 -37.50
C ALA A 268 -26.32 -30.04 -38.47
N GLY A 269 -26.97 -29.81 -39.62
CA GLY A 269 -26.97 -30.77 -40.72
C GLY A 269 -25.55 -31.05 -41.22
N ASP A 270 -25.33 -32.21 -41.84
CA ASP A 270 -23.99 -32.66 -42.22
C ASP A 270 -23.22 -31.66 -43.12
N ASP A 271 -23.92 -30.94 -43.99
CA ASP A 271 -23.39 -29.86 -44.84
C ASP A 271 -22.96 -28.59 -44.08
N TYR A 272 -23.10 -28.56 -42.76
CA TYR A 272 -22.75 -27.42 -41.89
C TYR A 272 -21.79 -27.78 -40.74
N LYS A 273 -21.50 -29.07 -40.51
CA LYS A 273 -20.62 -29.50 -39.41
C LYS A 273 -19.17 -29.03 -39.62
N PRO A 274 -18.56 -28.25 -38.72
CA PRO A 274 -17.20 -27.73 -38.88
C PRO A 274 -16.15 -28.81 -39.22
N LYS A 275 -16.29 -30.01 -38.63
CA LYS A 275 -15.40 -31.16 -38.86
C LYS A 275 -15.50 -31.77 -40.27
N LYS A 276 -16.62 -31.60 -40.99
CA LYS A 276 -16.84 -32.12 -42.36
C LYS A 276 -16.47 -31.11 -43.47
N ASN A 277 -16.63 -29.81 -43.20
CA ASN A 277 -16.45 -28.71 -44.16
C ASN A 277 -15.03 -28.09 -44.17
N CYS A 278 -14.85 -26.98 -44.90
CA CYS A 278 -13.59 -26.21 -44.98
C CYS A 278 -12.98 -25.82 -43.62
N MET A 279 -13.78 -25.74 -42.54
CA MET A 279 -13.27 -25.48 -41.18
C MET A 279 -12.57 -26.69 -40.52
N ARG A 280 -12.50 -27.84 -41.21
CA ARG A 280 -11.76 -29.05 -40.80
C ARG A 280 -10.28 -28.79 -40.49
N TYR A 281 -9.66 -27.79 -41.11
CA TYR A 281 -8.28 -27.38 -40.82
C TYR A 281 -8.16 -26.34 -39.69
N PHE A 282 -9.23 -25.59 -39.40
CA PHE A 282 -9.25 -24.60 -38.32
C PHE A 282 -9.50 -25.23 -36.95
N THR A 283 -10.38 -26.24 -36.87
CA THR A 283 -10.73 -26.89 -35.59
C THR A 283 -9.49 -27.47 -34.86
N PRO A 284 -8.53 -28.16 -35.52
CA PRO A 284 -7.31 -28.64 -34.88
C PRO A 284 -6.35 -27.52 -34.45
N VAL A 285 -6.26 -26.44 -35.24
CA VAL A 285 -5.39 -25.29 -34.92
C VAL A 285 -5.90 -24.57 -33.68
N ILE A 286 -7.22 -24.36 -33.58
CA ILE A 286 -7.86 -23.76 -32.42
C ILE A 286 -7.68 -24.67 -31.20
N GLY A 287 -7.89 -25.99 -31.31
CA GLY A 287 -7.63 -26.93 -30.21
C GLY A 287 -6.17 -26.98 -29.73
N ILE A 288 -5.19 -26.75 -30.60
CA ILE A 288 -3.76 -26.63 -30.20
C ILE A 288 -3.51 -25.30 -29.48
N LEU A 289 -4.03 -24.19 -30.02
CA LEU A 289 -3.93 -22.87 -29.38
C LEU A 289 -4.59 -22.87 -27.99
N ALA A 290 -5.76 -23.46 -27.89
CA ALA A 290 -6.54 -23.69 -26.67
C ALA A 290 -5.73 -24.43 -25.59
N MET A 291 -5.08 -25.54 -25.96
CA MET A 291 -4.23 -26.32 -25.05
C MET A 291 -2.98 -25.55 -24.60
N ILE A 292 -2.44 -24.65 -25.43
CA ILE A 292 -1.33 -23.75 -25.05
C ILE A 292 -1.83 -22.68 -24.07
N VAL A 293 -2.96 -22.02 -24.36
CA VAL A 293 -3.59 -21.03 -23.47
C VAL A 293 -3.94 -21.65 -22.12
N LEU A 294 -4.48 -22.87 -22.11
CA LEU A 294 -4.77 -23.62 -20.89
C LEU A 294 -3.50 -23.87 -20.04
N LEU A 295 -2.40 -24.29 -20.67
CA LEU A 295 -1.13 -24.50 -19.96
C LEU A 295 -0.61 -23.19 -19.35
N VAL A 296 -0.71 -22.07 -20.08
CA VAL A 296 -0.34 -20.74 -19.60
C VAL A 296 -1.25 -20.29 -18.44
N LEU A 297 -2.57 -20.52 -18.53
CA LEU A 297 -3.52 -20.21 -17.46
C LEU A 297 -3.19 -20.93 -16.15
N TRP A 298 -2.84 -22.21 -16.19
CA TRP A 298 -2.46 -22.94 -14.96
C TRP A 298 -1.14 -22.47 -14.36
N ILE A 299 -0.17 -22.07 -15.19
CA ILE A 299 1.09 -21.46 -14.72
C ILE A 299 0.84 -20.08 -14.09
N LEU A 300 0.04 -19.23 -14.74
CA LEU A 300 -0.35 -17.92 -14.22
C LEU A 300 -1.19 -18.03 -12.94
N SER A 301 -2.13 -19.00 -12.88
CA SER A 301 -2.89 -19.30 -11.65
C SER A 301 -1.98 -19.67 -10.50
N GLY A 302 -0.98 -20.53 -10.73
CA GLY A 302 0.01 -20.89 -9.72
C GLY A 302 0.84 -19.70 -9.25
N ALA A 303 1.26 -18.83 -10.17
CA ALA A 303 2.00 -17.61 -9.83
C ALA A 303 1.15 -16.62 -9.01
N LEU A 304 -0.09 -16.36 -9.45
CA LEU A 304 -1.05 -15.47 -8.77
C LEU A 304 -1.39 -15.98 -7.37
N VAL A 305 -1.62 -17.29 -7.18
CA VAL A 305 -1.81 -17.90 -5.85
C VAL A 305 -0.60 -17.69 -4.93
N GLY A 306 0.62 -17.71 -5.48
CA GLY A 306 1.84 -17.41 -4.74
C GLY A 306 1.92 -15.94 -4.30
N ILE A 307 1.71 -15.01 -5.24
CA ILE A 307 1.72 -13.56 -4.97
C ILE A 307 0.62 -13.20 -3.97
N MET A 308 -0.61 -13.68 -4.20
CA MET A 308 -1.77 -13.40 -3.35
C MET A 308 -1.62 -13.98 -1.94
N THR A 309 -0.94 -15.14 -1.78
CA THR A 309 -0.58 -15.64 -0.44
C THR A 309 0.40 -14.67 0.23
N ALA A 310 1.47 -14.26 -0.46
CA ALA A 310 2.48 -13.38 0.11
C ALA A 310 1.96 -11.98 0.47
N SER A 311 1.12 -11.37 -0.37
CA SER A 311 0.48 -10.12 -0.01
C SER A 311 -0.51 -10.30 1.14
N SER A 312 -1.26 -11.41 1.19
CA SER A 312 -2.18 -11.70 2.30
C SER A 312 -1.46 -11.97 3.63
N ASP A 313 -0.27 -12.56 3.61
CA ASP A 313 0.51 -12.84 4.82
C ASP A 313 1.07 -11.56 5.45
N VAL A 314 1.53 -10.61 4.63
CA VAL A 314 1.86 -9.24 5.09
C VAL A 314 0.61 -8.51 5.58
N CYS A 315 -0.50 -8.63 4.86
CA CYS A 315 -1.74 -7.90 5.12
C CYS A 315 -2.64 -8.49 6.22
N TYR A 316 -2.32 -9.66 6.77
CA TYR A 316 -3.13 -10.28 7.82
C TYR A 316 -2.90 -9.61 9.19
N ASP A 317 -1.65 -9.28 9.49
CA ASP A 317 -1.22 -8.52 10.67
C ASP A 317 -0.05 -7.59 10.27
N PRO A 318 -0.33 -6.48 9.56
CA PRO A 318 0.72 -5.60 9.06
C PRO A 318 1.48 -4.90 10.19
N ASN A 319 0.83 -4.61 11.32
CA ASN A 319 1.46 -3.95 12.47
C ASN A 319 2.69 -4.75 12.94
N THR A 320 2.50 -6.04 13.24
CA THR A 320 3.60 -6.95 13.64
C THR A 320 4.67 -7.07 12.54
N GLN A 321 4.28 -7.13 11.27
CA GLN A 321 5.24 -7.26 10.17
C GLN A 321 6.11 -6.00 9.99
N PHE A 322 5.54 -4.80 10.18
CA PHE A 322 6.29 -3.53 10.14
C PHE A 322 7.16 -3.32 11.39
N THR A 323 6.69 -3.63 12.60
CA THR A 323 7.53 -3.53 13.81
C THR A 323 8.75 -4.44 13.72
N ASN A 324 8.58 -5.69 13.28
CA ASN A 324 9.70 -6.63 13.11
C ASN A 324 10.74 -6.11 12.10
N LEU A 325 10.31 -5.59 10.95
CA LEU A 325 11.20 -5.06 9.92
C LEU A 325 12.08 -3.89 10.42
N LEU A 326 11.55 -3.10 11.36
CA LEU A 326 12.20 -1.92 11.91
C LEU A 326 13.06 -2.25 13.16
N GLU A 327 12.71 -3.31 13.90
CA GLU A 327 13.50 -3.83 15.03
C GLU A 327 14.90 -4.32 14.59
N ASP A 328 15.01 -5.06 13.48
CA ASP A 328 16.32 -5.51 12.95
C ASP A 328 17.12 -4.35 12.28
N THR A 329 16.45 -3.24 11.98
CA THR A 329 17.07 -2.06 11.34
C THR A 329 17.64 -1.08 12.39
N SER A 330 17.02 -0.95 13.56
CA SER A 330 17.43 -0.01 14.61
C SER A 330 17.96 -0.72 15.87
N ASN A 331 19.25 -0.51 16.17
CA ASN A 331 19.93 -1.10 17.35
C ASN A 331 19.55 -0.42 18.69
N SER A 332 18.46 0.35 18.71
CA SER A 332 18.07 1.29 19.75
C SER A 332 16.61 1.05 20.12
N GLN A 333 16.37 0.50 21.31
CA GLN A 333 15.04 0.09 21.74
C GLN A 333 14.03 1.26 21.77
N ASP A 334 14.52 2.48 22.02
CA ASP A 334 13.73 3.72 22.03
C ASP A 334 13.04 3.99 20.67
N VAL A 335 13.66 3.57 19.55
CA VAL A 335 13.09 3.69 18.20
C VAL A 335 11.98 2.66 17.97
N ASN A 336 12.12 1.45 18.52
CA ASN A 336 11.06 0.43 18.44
C ASN A 336 9.85 0.80 19.28
N ASP A 337 10.05 1.40 20.45
CA ASP A 337 8.97 1.92 21.30
C ASP A 337 8.28 3.13 20.62
N LEU A 338 9.04 4.03 19.96
CA LEU A 338 8.52 5.14 19.14
C LEU A 338 7.64 4.66 17.97
N ILE A 339 8.14 3.70 17.19
CA ILE A 339 7.40 3.12 16.05
C ILE A 339 6.15 2.37 16.53
N SER A 340 6.27 1.62 17.63
CA SER A 340 5.14 0.90 18.24
C SER A 340 4.09 1.86 18.81
N PHE A 341 4.51 3.00 19.37
CA PHE A 341 3.60 4.06 19.81
C PHE A 341 2.80 4.64 18.64
N PHE A 342 3.46 5.02 17.54
CA PHE A 342 2.76 5.57 16.36
C PHE A 342 1.83 4.56 15.68
N ILE A 343 2.23 3.29 15.56
CA ILE A 343 1.40 2.25 14.91
C ILE A 343 0.16 1.88 15.74
N ASN A 344 0.24 1.87 17.07
CA ASN A 344 -0.86 1.44 17.95
C ASN A 344 -1.65 2.61 18.57
N CYS A 345 -1.09 3.81 18.51
CA CYS A 345 -1.71 5.10 18.78
C CYS A 345 -2.71 5.18 19.93
N GLY A 346 -2.21 4.95 21.14
CA GLY A 346 -3.00 5.05 22.37
C GLY A 346 -4.04 3.93 22.57
N GLN A 347 -4.16 2.96 21.66
CA GLN A 347 -4.96 1.76 21.92
C GLN A 347 -4.33 0.86 22.99
N ASP A 348 -3.00 0.85 23.08
CA ASP A 348 -2.29 0.25 24.20
C ASP A 348 -1.97 1.32 25.26
N PRO A 349 -2.67 1.36 26.41
CA PRO A 349 -2.40 2.31 27.48
C PRO A 349 -1.12 1.99 28.27
N THR A 350 -0.34 0.98 27.86
CA THR A 350 0.99 0.67 28.41
C THR A 350 2.15 1.25 27.58
N LEU A 351 1.88 1.78 26.38
CA LEU A 351 2.81 2.55 25.55
C LEU A 351 2.52 4.07 25.74
N PRO A 352 3.19 4.76 26.68
CA PRO A 352 3.12 6.22 26.77
C PRO A 352 3.80 6.86 25.54
N ASN A 353 3.45 8.11 25.23
CA ASN A 353 4.15 8.88 24.20
C ASN A 353 5.63 9.06 24.63
N PRO A 354 6.62 8.51 23.90
CA PRO A 354 8.03 8.59 24.32
C PRO A 354 8.58 10.02 24.24
N LEU A 355 8.09 10.84 23.30
CA LEU A 355 8.46 12.25 23.16
C LEU A 355 7.85 13.14 24.27
N GLN A 356 6.95 12.60 25.12
CA GLN A 356 6.22 13.40 26.09
C GLN A 356 7.10 13.98 27.20
N SER A 357 8.28 13.40 27.48
CA SER A 357 9.27 14.03 28.37
C SER A 357 9.77 15.34 27.79
N ASP A 358 10.13 15.34 26.50
CA ASP A 358 10.79 16.45 25.82
C ASP A 358 9.77 17.53 25.43
N ILE A 359 8.58 17.12 24.98
CA ILE A 359 7.44 18.01 24.77
C ILE A 359 7.08 18.74 26.09
N ASN A 360 6.97 18.03 27.22
CA ASN A 360 6.72 18.68 28.51
C ASN A 360 7.89 19.60 28.95
N GLY A 361 9.12 19.27 28.59
CA GLY A 361 10.30 20.11 28.84
C GLY A 361 10.24 21.44 28.07
N ILE A 362 9.97 21.37 26.76
CA ILE A 362 9.77 22.53 25.88
C ILE A 362 8.61 23.39 26.40
N LEU A 363 7.45 22.79 26.70
CA LEU A 363 6.29 23.50 27.23
C LEU A 363 6.55 24.17 28.58
N SER A 364 7.31 23.53 29.48
CA SER A 364 7.72 24.17 30.74
C SER A 364 8.62 25.37 30.45
N SER A 365 9.64 25.20 29.60
CA SER A 365 10.59 26.27 29.27
C SER A 365 9.91 27.48 28.61
N LEU A 366 8.89 27.26 27.77
CA LEU A 366 8.07 28.31 27.17
C LEU A 366 7.18 29.01 28.20
N ASN A 367 6.42 28.26 29.00
CA ASN A 367 5.58 28.81 30.07
C ASN A 367 6.43 29.62 31.09
N ASP A 368 7.58 29.07 31.50
CA ASP A 368 8.48 29.71 32.46
C ASP A 368 9.08 30.98 31.84
N SER A 369 9.43 30.97 30.56
CA SER A 369 9.83 32.17 29.80
C SER A 369 8.72 33.23 29.71
N GLN A 370 7.48 32.82 29.43
CA GLN A 370 6.34 33.74 29.31
C GLN A 370 6.00 34.38 30.67
N VAL A 371 5.96 33.59 31.75
CA VAL A 371 5.81 34.08 33.13
C VAL A 371 6.94 35.05 33.49
N TYR A 372 8.18 34.71 33.16
CA TYR A 372 9.35 35.52 33.50
C TYR A 372 9.39 36.86 32.73
N VAL A 373 9.01 36.87 31.45
CA VAL A 373 8.82 38.10 30.67
C VAL A 373 7.71 38.99 31.25
N LEU A 374 6.63 38.40 31.78
CA LEU A 374 5.53 39.13 32.42
C LEU A 374 5.96 39.73 33.78
N ASP A 375 6.69 38.97 34.61
CA ASP A 375 7.21 39.46 35.88
C ASP A 375 8.25 40.58 35.68
N LEU A 376 9.21 40.41 34.75
CA LEU A 376 10.19 41.46 34.43
C LEU A 376 9.51 42.73 33.86
N ARG A 377 8.42 42.56 33.09
CA ARG A 377 7.60 43.68 32.59
C ARG A 377 6.81 44.39 33.68
N GLN A 378 6.53 43.72 34.80
CA GLN A 378 5.96 44.33 35.99
C GLN A 378 7.04 45.01 36.86
N GLU A 379 8.23 44.41 36.99
CA GLU A 379 9.37 45.03 37.69
C GLU A 379 9.80 46.35 37.01
N VAL A 380 9.94 46.35 35.68
CA VAL A 380 10.22 47.57 34.87
C VAL A 380 9.10 48.62 34.97
N ARG A 381 7.87 48.23 35.36
CA ARG A 381 6.75 49.15 35.60
C ARG A 381 6.75 49.75 37.00
N ASP A 382 7.20 49.00 38.00
CA ASP A 382 7.19 49.40 39.41
C ASP A 382 8.52 50.05 39.84
N GLU A 383 9.56 49.99 39.01
CA GLU A 383 10.88 50.60 39.22
C GLU A 383 10.80 52.14 39.35
N PRO A 384 11.02 52.73 40.54
CA PRO A 384 10.76 54.15 40.80
C PRO A 384 11.67 55.14 40.06
N ASN A 385 12.79 54.70 39.47
CA ASN A 385 13.61 55.55 38.62
C ASN A 385 12.95 55.81 37.24
N CYS A 386 12.01 54.98 36.80
CA CYS A 386 11.32 55.15 35.51
C CYS A 386 10.46 56.42 35.46
N ASP A 387 9.91 56.87 36.59
CA ASP A 387 9.20 58.16 36.74
C ASP A 387 10.12 59.39 36.48
N THR A 388 11.45 59.19 36.40
CA THR A 388 12.39 60.30 36.20
C THR A 388 12.62 60.60 34.71
N PRO A 389 12.72 61.88 34.29
CA PRO A 389 12.97 62.25 32.89
C PRO A 389 14.31 61.79 32.30
N GLN A 390 15.19 61.17 33.10
CA GLN A 390 16.49 60.65 32.69
C GLN A 390 16.44 59.15 32.34
N TYR A 391 15.45 58.41 32.86
CA TYR A 391 15.31 56.96 32.65
C TYR A 391 13.97 56.55 32.00
N ASN A 392 12.95 57.41 31.97
CA ASN A 392 11.65 57.10 31.35
C ASN A 392 11.76 56.54 29.92
N SER A 393 12.60 57.12 29.06
CA SER A 393 12.81 56.63 27.69
C SER A 393 13.48 55.25 27.62
N THR A 394 14.28 54.90 28.64
CA THR A 394 14.91 53.58 28.79
C THR A 394 13.86 52.55 29.20
N CYS A 395 13.04 52.87 30.21
CA CYS A 395 11.96 51.99 30.65
C CYS A 395 10.86 51.82 29.58
N GLU A 396 10.53 52.86 28.81
CA GLU A 396 9.63 52.76 27.65
C GLU A 396 10.19 51.82 26.58
N ALA A 397 11.51 51.85 26.31
CA ALA A 397 12.15 50.96 25.36
C ALA A 397 12.17 49.50 25.84
N ILE A 398 12.55 49.25 27.10
CA ILE A 398 12.53 47.90 27.70
C ILE A 398 11.09 47.35 27.73
N ALA A 399 10.11 48.15 28.16
CA ALA A 399 8.70 47.74 28.19
C ALA A 399 8.10 47.48 26.80
N ALA A 400 8.62 48.11 25.75
CA ALA A 400 8.27 47.82 24.37
C ALA A 400 8.93 46.52 23.86
N ALA A 401 10.22 46.30 24.16
CA ALA A 401 10.93 45.09 23.80
C ALA A 401 10.35 43.86 24.52
N LEU A 402 10.03 43.93 25.81
CA LEU A 402 9.33 42.87 26.55
C LEU A 402 7.92 42.59 26.00
N ALA A 403 7.21 43.63 25.54
CA ALA A 403 5.92 43.44 24.87
C ALA A 403 6.05 42.71 23.53
N ASN A 404 7.19 42.88 22.84
CA ASN A 404 7.53 42.13 21.65
C ASN A 404 7.93 40.68 22.01
N THR A 405 8.70 40.45 23.09
CA THR A 405 9.01 39.09 23.56
C THR A 405 7.74 38.30 23.91
N THR A 406 6.78 38.91 24.61
CA THR A 406 5.49 38.23 24.90
C THR A 406 4.84 37.78 23.60
N ARG A 407 4.79 38.65 22.59
CA ARG A 407 4.20 38.32 21.28
C ARG A 407 4.95 37.18 20.58
N ILE A 408 6.28 37.21 20.55
CA ILE A 408 7.09 36.16 19.89
C ILE A 408 6.87 34.81 20.58
N LEU A 409 6.71 34.78 21.91
CA LEU A 409 6.36 33.56 22.65
C LEU A 409 4.91 33.11 22.39
N ASP A 410 3.95 34.04 22.29
CA ASP A 410 2.56 33.72 21.94
C ASP A 410 2.46 33.17 20.50
N ASP A 411 3.16 33.78 19.55
CA ASP A 411 3.27 33.33 18.15
C ASP A 411 3.97 31.93 18.11
N LEU A 412 4.99 31.68 18.96
CA LEU A 412 5.68 30.37 19.10
C LEU A 412 4.77 29.26 19.65
N GLU A 413 3.91 29.55 20.62
CA GLU A 413 2.91 28.59 21.12
C GLU A 413 1.87 28.21 20.06
N GLU A 414 1.56 29.11 19.12
CA GLU A 414 0.67 28.83 17.97
C GLU A 414 1.37 27.92 16.95
N VAL A 415 2.61 28.23 16.55
CA VAL A 415 3.42 27.42 15.60
C VAL A 415 3.66 26.00 16.13
N LEU A 416 4.00 25.86 17.42
CA LEU A 416 4.15 24.55 18.05
C LEU A 416 2.81 23.82 18.25
N GLY A 417 1.69 24.53 18.25
CA GLY A 417 0.36 23.97 18.54
C GLY A 417 0.12 23.66 20.02
N ALA A 418 0.93 24.24 20.92
CA ALA A 418 0.92 23.99 22.37
C ALA A 418 -0.48 24.15 22.98
N ASN A 419 -1.21 25.17 22.52
CA ASN A 419 -2.58 25.50 22.94
C ASN A 419 -3.65 24.44 22.55
N THR A 420 -3.29 23.39 21.83
CA THR A 420 -4.20 22.34 21.34
C THR A 420 -3.99 20.96 21.96
N ILE A 421 -3.01 20.83 22.86
CA ILE A 421 -2.61 19.55 23.47
C ILE A 421 -3.71 19.01 24.40
N ASP A 422 -4.11 17.76 24.17
CA ASP A 422 -5.10 17.08 25.00
C ASP A 422 -4.50 16.37 26.24
N SER A 423 -5.35 15.79 27.08
CA SER A 423 -4.95 15.09 28.30
C SER A 423 -4.12 13.80 28.08
N THR A 424 -3.84 13.43 26.83
CA THR A 424 -2.95 12.32 26.45
C THR A 424 -1.61 12.79 25.87
N GLY A 425 -1.41 14.11 25.72
CA GLY A 425 -0.18 14.66 25.14
C GLY A 425 -0.18 14.70 23.61
N ASN A 426 -1.35 14.65 22.97
CA ASN A 426 -1.47 14.83 21.52
C ASN A 426 -1.99 16.25 21.21
N ALA A 427 -1.24 17.02 20.41
CA ALA A 427 -1.74 18.25 19.80
C ALA A 427 -2.67 17.95 18.62
N ARG A 428 -3.39 18.97 18.15
CA ARG A 428 -4.35 18.88 17.02
C ARG A 428 -3.93 19.72 15.83
N ASP A 429 -3.29 20.85 16.10
CA ASP A 429 -2.78 21.81 15.13
C ASP A 429 -1.29 22.07 15.42
N GLY A 430 -0.59 22.81 14.55
CA GLY A 430 0.83 23.16 14.70
C GLY A 430 1.81 21.97 14.59
N PHE A 431 3.12 22.23 14.77
CA PHE A 431 4.18 21.23 14.62
C PHE A 431 3.97 19.96 15.49
N LEU A 432 3.48 20.12 16.72
CA LEU A 432 3.22 18.98 17.62
C LEU A 432 2.03 18.11 17.17
N SER A 433 1.26 18.48 16.14
CA SER A 433 0.26 17.60 15.51
C SER A 433 0.89 16.62 14.51
N LEU A 434 2.03 16.99 13.91
CA LEU A 434 2.81 16.15 12.99
C LEU A 434 3.68 15.15 13.76
N ALA A 435 4.32 15.60 14.85
CA ALA A 435 4.92 14.72 15.86
C ALA A 435 3.88 14.03 16.75
N GLY A 436 2.62 14.47 16.69
CA GLY A 436 1.47 13.91 17.39
C GLY A 436 1.01 12.61 16.74
N CYS A 437 0.45 11.71 17.56
CA CYS A 437 0.28 10.34 17.12
C CYS A 437 -0.68 10.17 15.92
N TYR A 438 -1.76 10.95 15.89
CA TYR A 438 -2.78 10.86 14.85
C TYR A 438 -2.23 11.19 13.45
N GLY A 439 -1.33 12.18 13.32
CA GLY A 439 -0.81 12.66 12.04
C GLY A 439 0.00 11.62 11.25
N LEU A 440 0.68 10.72 11.95
CA LEU A 440 1.39 9.58 11.34
C LEU A 440 0.53 8.31 11.31
N ASN A 441 -0.25 8.03 12.35
CA ASN A 441 -1.09 6.82 12.41
C ASN A 441 -2.24 6.83 11.37
N GLU A 442 -2.82 8.00 11.08
CA GLU A 442 -3.79 8.16 9.99
C GLU A 442 -3.11 7.82 8.66
N ARG A 443 -1.97 8.44 8.38
CA ARG A 443 -1.15 8.17 7.17
C ARG A 443 -0.61 6.72 7.10
N TYR A 444 -0.53 6.00 8.21
CA TYR A 444 -0.22 4.58 8.25
C TYR A 444 -1.44 3.69 7.91
N ASN A 445 -2.59 3.92 8.57
CA ASN A 445 -3.81 3.15 8.30
C ASN A 445 -4.35 3.40 6.87
N LEU A 446 -4.11 4.59 6.34
CA LEU A 446 -4.19 4.98 4.93
C LEU A 446 -3.44 3.95 4.04
N VAL A 447 -2.13 3.74 4.26
CA VAL A 447 -1.33 2.72 3.54
C VAL A 447 -2.05 1.38 3.51
N LEU A 448 -2.43 0.90 4.69
CA LEU A 448 -2.99 -0.43 4.87
C LEU A 448 -4.37 -0.56 4.23
N ARG A 449 -5.23 0.46 4.31
CA ARG A 449 -6.60 0.37 3.80
C ARG A 449 -6.61 0.14 2.29
N THR A 450 -5.79 0.84 1.51
CA THR A 450 -5.80 0.62 0.05
C THR A 450 -4.84 -0.47 -0.42
N PHE A 451 -3.63 -0.62 0.12
CA PHE A 451 -2.80 -1.76 -0.28
C PHE A 451 -3.46 -3.09 0.14
N CYS A 452 -3.77 -3.24 1.42
CA CYS A 452 -4.26 -4.50 1.96
C CYS A 452 -5.78 -4.68 1.90
N GLY A 453 -6.57 -3.59 1.96
CA GLY A 453 -8.04 -3.66 1.89
C GLY A 453 -8.61 -3.58 0.48
N ASP A 454 -8.03 -2.80 -0.44
CA ASP A 454 -8.56 -2.66 -1.80
C ASP A 454 -7.76 -3.47 -2.84
N ALA A 455 -6.47 -3.20 -2.99
CA ALA A 455 -5.63 -3.81 -4.03
C ALA A 455 -5.45 -5.33 -3.81
N VAL A 456 -5.20 -5.77 -2.58
CA VAL A 456 -5.06 -7.20 -2.24
C VAL A 456 -6.41 -7.94 -2.26
N GLU A 457 -7.52 -7.34 -1.85
CA GLU A 457 -8.85 -7.96 -2.04
C GLU A 457 -9.18 -8.16 -3.53
N ALA A 458 -8.89 -7.17 -4.36
CA ALA A 458 -9.08 -7.25 -5.81
C ALA A 458 -8.10 -8.21 -6.49
N LEU A 459 -6.87 -8.36 -5.98
CA LEU A 459 -5.94 -9.42 -6.38
C LEU A 459 -6.47 -10.82 -6.02
N GLY A 460 -7.13 -10.98 -4.87
CA GLY A 460 -7.81 -12.22 -4.49
C GLY A 460 -8.92 -12.60 -5.46
N LYS A 461 -9.80 -11.65 -5.76
CA LYS A 461 -10.91 -11.83 -6.73
C LYS A 461 -10.40 -12.17 -8.13
N SER A 462 -9.40 -11.46 -8.64
CA SER A 462 -8.80 -11.74 -9.96
C SER A 462 -8.08 -13.09 -10.00
N THR A 463 -7.42 -13.50 -8.91
CA THR A 463 -6.83 -14.85 -8.76
C THR A 463 -7.90 -15.95 -8.83
N GLU A 464 -9.05 -15.76 -8.19
CA GLU A 464 -10.21 -16.67 -8.33
C GLU A 464 -10.76 -16.71 -9.75
N VAL A 465 -10.82 -15.57 -10.46
CA VAL A 465 -11.28 -15.50 -11.85
C VAL A 465 -10.38 -16.29 -12.79
N VAL A 466 -9.05 -16.12 -12.71
CA VAL A 466 -8.11 -16.84 -13.57
C VAL A 466 -8.12 -18.35 -13.29
N LEU A 467 -8.18 -18.75 -12.01
CA LEU A 467 -8.25 -20.16 -11.62
C LEU A 467 -9.59 -20.80 -12.01
N GLY A 468 -10.70 -20.08 -11.84
CA GLY A 468 -12.03 -20.50 -12.30
C GLY A 468 -12.09 -20.67 -13.81
N PHE A 469 -11.47 -19.76 -14.57
CA PHE A 469 -11.31 -19.90 -16.02
C PHE A 469 -10.50 -21.15 -16.39
N ALA A 470 -9.37 -21.41 -15.73
CA ALA A 470 -8.56 -22.60 -15.98
C ALA A 470 -9.36 -23.91 -15.78
N VAL A 471 -10.25 -23.94 -14.78
CA VAL A 471 -11.15 -25.08 -14.52
C VAL A 471 -12.27 -25.18 -15.58
N ILE A 472 -12.98 -24.08 -15.88
CA ILE A 472 -14.05 -24.05 -16.90
C ILE A 472 -13.50 -24.53 -18.26
N TYR A 473 -12.29 -24.10 -18.61
CA TYR A 473 -11.67 -24.43 -19.89
C TYR A 473 -11.29 -25.91 -20.01
N VAL A 474 -10.94 -26.60 -18.90
CA VAL A 474 -10.76 -28.07 -18.88
C VAL A 474 -12.08 -28.78 -19.22
N PHE A 475 -13.21 -28.32 -18.66
CA PHE A 475 -14.51 -28.91 -18.97
C PHE A 475 -14.94 -28.65 -20.42
N THR A 476 -14.79 -27.42 -20.94
CA THR A 476 -15.08 -27.10 -22.35
C THR A 476 -14.25 -27.97 -23.31
N GLN A 477 -12.96 -28.20 -23.02
CA GLN A 477 -12.10 -29.10 -23.81
C GLN A 477 -12.52 -30.59 -23.71
N ALA A 478 -13.01 -31.04 -22.55
CA ALA A 478 -13.53 -32.40 -22.39
C ALA A 478 -14.83 -32.60 -23.19
N ASP A 479 -15.81 -31.71 -23.04
CA ASP A 479 -17.13 -31.79 -23.66
C ASP A 479 -17.08 -31.63 -25.19
N THR A 480 -16.29 -30.67 -25.70
CA THR A 480 -16.06 -30.49 -27.15
C THR A 480 -15.31 -31.67 -27.77
N GLY A 481 -14.59 -32.45 -26.95
CA GLY A 481 -13.89 -33.67 -27.33
C GLY A 481 -14.77 -34.93 -27.42
N LEU A 482 -16.05 -34.87 -27.07
CA LEU A 482 -16.92 -36.05 -26.87
C LEU A 482 -17.88 -36.41 -28.03
N ASP A 483 -17.98 -35.61 -29.10
CA ASP A 483 -18.83 -35.89 -30.28
C ASP A 483 -18.65 -37.32 -30.85
N GLU A 484 -19.73 -37.96 -31.31
CA GLU A 484 -19.67 -39.23 -32.03
C GLU A 484 -19.38 -39.04 -33.54
N ASP A 485 -18.62 -39.96 -34.12
CA ASP A 485 -18.63 -40.17 -35.57
C ASP A 485 -19.85 -41.06 -35.91
N ASP A 486 -20.96 -40.46 -36.33
CA ASP A 486 -22.13 -41.19 -36.82
C ASP A 486 -21.81 -41.84 -38.19
N ASP A 487 -21.17 -43.01 -38.12
CA ASP A 487 -20.64 -43.76 -39.27
C ASP A 487 -21.68 -44.75 -39.84
N THR A 488 -22.98 -44.42 -39.73
CA THR A 488 -24.14 -45.21 -40.21
C THR A 488 -24.21 -45.37 -41.74
N SER A 489 -23.27 -44.79 -42.49
CA SER A 489 -23.20 -44.84 -43.96
C SER A 489 -22.46 -46.07 -44.54
N LYS A 490 -21.93 -46.98 -43.71
CA LYS A 490 -21.14 -48.15 -44.16
C LYS A 490 -21.88 -49.50 -44.14
N VAL A 491 -23.20 -49.50 -44.35
CA VAL A 491 -23.99 -50.73 -44.54
C VAL A 491 -24.92 -50.59 -45.76
N LEU A 492 -24.34 -50.71 -46.96
CA LEU A 492 -25.00 -51.07 -48.22
C LEU A 492 -23.98 -51.53 -49.26
#